data_AF-A0A967YQF6-F1
#
_entry.id   AF-A0A967YQF6-F1
#
_cell.length_a   1.000
_cell.length_b   1.000
_cell.length_c   1.000
_cell.angle_alpha   90.00
_cell.angle_beta   90.00
_cell.angle_gamma   90.00
#
_symmetry.space_group_name_H-M   'P 1'
#
loop_
_entity.id
_entity.type
_entity.pdbx_description
1 polymer ?
#
loop_
_entity_poly.entity_id
_entity_poly.type
_entity_poly.pdbx_seq_one_letter_code
_entity_poly.pdbx_strand_id
1 'polypeptide(L)' 'LPEGRPVSIEHEIFPKLAEEGKLNGYNFQGYWTDIGEPSDYLKANQLLLDMEIKKEKLGKNAALESETKIHEPC' A
#
# COMPACT_ATOMS: atom_id res chain seq x y z
N LEU A 1 -20.88 -20.03 5.85
CA LEU A 1 -20.77 -20.02 4.37
C LEU A 1 -21.31 -21.34 3.86
N PRO A 2 -22.03 -21.39 2.72
CA PRO A 2 -22.53 -22.66 2.18
C PRO A 2 -21.37 -23.64 1.93
N GLU A 3 -21.55 -24.88 2.36
CA GLU A 3 -20.50 -25.90 2.29
C GLU A 3 -20.34 -26.45 0.86
N GLY A 4 -19.11 -26.78 0.50
CA GLY A 4 -18.82 -27.56 -0.71
C GLY A 4 -18.73 -26.79 -2.03
N ARG A 5 -18.67 -25.44 -2.03
CA ARG A 5 -18.41 -24.66 -3.25
C ARG A 5 -17.65 -23.36 -3.00
N PRO A 6 -16.99 -22.80 -4.03
CA PRO A 6 -16.50 -21.42 -4.01
C PRO A 6 -17.65 -20.44 -3.80
N VAL A 7 -17.40 -19.39 -3.03
CA VAL A 7 -18.33 -18.29 -2.79
C VAL A 7 -17.61 -16.98 -3.08
N SER A 8 -18.19 -16.13 -3.93
CA SER A 8 -17.67 -14.78 -4.14
C SER A 8 -18.23 -13.85 -3.06
N ILE A 9 -17.35 -13.27 -2.25
CA ILE A 9 -17.77 -12.27 -1.25
C ILE A 9 -18.42 -11.07 -1.94
N GLU A 10 -17.81 -10.60 -3.02
CA GLU A 10 -18.27 -9.45 -3.79
C GLU A 10 -19.64 -9.66 -4.43
N HIS A 11 -19.86 -10.81 -5.08
CA HIS A 11 -21.09 -11.04 -5.85
C HIS A 11 -22.22 -11.65 -5.01
N GLU A 12 -21.91 -12.36 -3.93
CA GLU A 12 -22.92 -13.11 -3.16
C GLU A 12 -23.17 -12.60 -1.74
N ILE A 13 -22.15 -12.01 -1.10
CA ILE A 13 -22.22 -11.64 0.32
C ILE A 13 -22.45 -10.14 0.49
N PHE A 14 -21.66 -9.29 -0.16
CA PHE A 14 -21.80 -7.84 -0.05
C PHE A 14 -23.19 -7.31 -0.43
N PRO A 15 -23.86 -7.77 -1.51
CA PRO A 15 -25.20 -7.31 -1.85
C PRO A 15 -26.23 -7.62 -0.77
N LYS A 16 -26.16 -8.82 -0.17
CA LYS A 16 -27.07 -9.22 0.92
C LYS A 16 -26.86 -8.38 2.16
N LEU A 17 -25.60 -8.13 2.53
CA LEU A 17 -25.29 -7.26 3.67
C LEU A 17 -25.74 -5.82 3.43
N ALA A 18 -25.67 -5.33 2.19
CA ALA A 18 -26.16 -4.00 1.82
C ALA A 18 -27.68 -3.92 1.93
N GLU A 19 -28.42 -4.91 1.42
CA GLU A 19 -29.87 -4.99 1.51
C GLU A 19 -30.36 -5.05 2.97
N GLU A 20 -29.64 -5.79 3.83
CA GLU A 20 -29.92 -5.88 5.26
C GLU A 20 -29.47 -4.64 6.07
N GLY A 21 -28.84 -3.63 5.43
CA GLY A 21 -28.30 -2.45 6.11
C GLY A 21 -27.13 -2.74 7.05
N LYS A 22 -26.44 -3.87 6.85
CA LYS A 22 -25.31 -4.34 7.68
C LYS A 22 -23.95 -4.11 7.04
N LEU A 23 -23.90 -3.73 5.77
CA LEU A 23 -22.65 -3.38 5.09
C LEU A 23 -22.15 -2.01 5.59
N ASN A 24 -20.96 -1.98 6.16
CA ASN A 24 -20.31 -0.77 6.66
C ASN A 24 -18.93 -0.60 6.02
N GLY A 25 -18.49 0.65 5.90
CA GLY A 25 -17.13 0.98 5.46
C GLY A 25 -16.21 1.27 6.63
N TYR A 26 -14.92 0.94 6.48
CA TYR A 26 -13.87 1.37 7.39
C TYR A 26 -12.98 2.39 6.68
N ASN A 27 -12.82 3.57 7.28
CA ASN A 27 -11.92 4.58 6.75
C ASN A 27 -10.47 4.23 7.14
N PHE A 28 -9.77 3.55 6.23
CA PHE A 28 -8.39 3.18 6.42
C PHE A 28 -7.47 4.40 6.34
N GLN A 29 -6.64 4.60 7.37
CA GLN A 29 -5.57 5.60 7.37
C GLN A 29 -4.22 4.92 7.21
N GLY A 30 -3.61 5.14 6.05
CA GLY A 30 -2.33 4.54 5.69
C GLY A 30 -2.21 4.43 4.18
N TYR A 31 -1.10 3.86 3.73
CA TYR A 31 -0.86 3.63 2.31
C TYR A 31 -1.41 2.29 1.89
N TRP A 32 -2.06 2.28 0.74
CA TRP A 32 -2.58 1.07 0.11
C TRP A 32 -2.27 1.16 -1.38
N THR A 33 -1.86 0.04 -1.96
CA THR A 33 -1.60 -0.08 -3.39
C THR A 33 -2.06 -1.45 -3.86
N ASP A 34 -2.61 -1.49 -5.06
CA ASP A 34 -2.89 -2.74 -5.77
C ASP A 34 -1.61 -3.23 -6.47
N ILE A 35 -1.38 -4.53 -6.48
CA ILE A 35 -0.21 -5.16 -7.11
C ILE A 35 -0.73 -6.32 -7.96
N GLY A 36 -1.10 -6.00 -9.21
CA GLY A 36 -1.61 -6.97 -10.17
C GLY A 36 -0.52 -7.58 -11.04
N GLU A 37 0.52 -6.80 -11.37
CA GLU A 37 1.66 -7.22 -12.19
C GLU A 37 3.00 -7.02 -11.47
N PRO A 38 4.08 -7.71 -11.89
CA PRO A 38 5.41 -7.52 -11.31
C PRO A 38 5.90 -6.06 -11.34
N SER A 39 5.48 -5.27 -12.33
CA SER A 39 5.86 -3.85 -12.42
C SER A 39 5.23 -3.00 -11.31
N ASP A 40 4.05 -3.37 -10.81
CA ASP A 40 3.36 -2.67 -9.73
C ASP A 40 4.08 -2.87 -8.40
N TYR A 41 4.74 -4.00 -8.22
CA TYR A 41 5.58 -4.23 -7.05
C TYR A 41 6.76 -3.25 -7.00
N LEU A 42 7.42 -2.97 -8.13
CA LEU A 42 8.51 -1.99 -8.18
C LEU A 42 8.01 -0.58 -7.84
N LYS A 43 6.85 -0.19 -8.40
CA LYS A 43 6.21 1.11 -8.08
C LYS A 43 5.84 1.20 -6.60
N ALA A 44 5.30 0.14 -6.01
CA ALA A 44 4.97 0.09 -4.59
C ALA A 44 6.21 0.29 -3.70
N ASN A 45 7.35 -0.31 -4.09
CA ASN A 45 8.62 -0.13 -3.38
C ASN A 45 9.17 1.28 -3.53
N GLN A 46 9.15 1.86 -4.74
CA GLN A 46 9.54 3.26 -4.95
C GLN A 46 8.69 4.21 -4.11
N LEU A 47 7.37 4.04 -4.13
CA LEU A 47 6.45 4.84 -3.30
C LEU A 47 6.82 4.74 -1.81
N LEU A 48 7.08 3.52 -1.30
CA LEU A 48 7.50 3.32 0.09
C LEU A 48 8.80 4.07 0.42
N LEU A 49 9.80 3.99 -0.47
CA LEU A 49 11.07 4.67 -0.30
C LEU A 49 10.89 6.19 -0.33
N ASP A 50 10.14 6.75 -1.27
CA ASP A 50 9.89 8.20 -1.34
C ASP A 50 9.22 8.75 -0.08
N MET A 51 8.34 7.94 0.53
CA MET A 51 7.66 8.29 1.77
C MET A 51 8.57 8.23 3.00
N GLU A 52 9.51 7.28 3.04
CA GLU A 52 10.50 7.16 4.13
C GLU A 52 11.68 8.15 3.97
N ILE A 53 12.13 8.41 2.73
CA ILE A 53 13.27 9.27 2.39
C ILE A 53 12.91 10.76 2.54
N LYS A 54 11.62 11.13 2.47
CA LYS A 54 11.16 12.48 2.88
C LYS A 54 11.48 12.83 4.34
N LYS A 55 11.89 11.86 5.15
CA LYS A 55 12.66 12.15 6.36
C LYS A 55 14.13 12.11 5.97
N GLU A 56 14.77 13.27 5.80
CA GLU A 56 16.24 13.34 5.73
C GLU A 56 16.83 12.65 6.96
N LYS A 57 17.20 11.38 6.82
CA LYS A 57 17.87 10.61 7.85
C LYS A 57 19.30 10.43 7.42
N LEU A 58 20.04 11.53 7.42
CA LEU A 58 21.47 11.43 7.65
C LEU A 58 21.62 10.76 9.02
N GLY A 59 22.24 9.57 9.06
CA GLY A 59 22.53 8.91 10.33
C GLY A 59 23.26 9.90 11.25
N LYS A 60 23.02 9.87 12.56
CA LYS A 60 23.54 10.88 13.51
C LYS A 60 25.06 11.15 13.41
N ASN A 61 25.81 10.24 12.78
CA ASN A 61 27.26 10.30 12.59
C ASN A 61 27.70 10.22 11.11
N ALA A 62 26.78 10.43 10.15
CA ALA A 62 27.16 10.45 8.75
C ALA A 62 27.72 11.84 8.40
N ALA A 63 29.00 11.88 8.04
CA ALA A 63 29.64 13.06 7.47
C ALA A 63 29.53 13.00 5.95
N LEU A 64 28.98 14.05 5.35
CA LEU A 64 28.99 14.25 3.91
C LEU A 64 30.17 15.15 3.56
N GLU A 65 31.09 14.66 2.75
CA GLU A 65 32.12 15.50 2.12
C GLU A 65 31.45 16.52 1.21
N SER A 66 32.01 17.73 1.11
CA SER A 66 31.42 18.87 0.40
C SER A 66 31.11 18.63 -1.08
N GLU A 67 31.76 17.64 -1.68
CA GLU A 67 31.61 17.23 -3.09
C GLU A 67 30.50 16.18 -3.30
N THR A 68 29.90 15.65 -2.23
CA THR A 68 28.94 14.55 -2.34
C THR A 68 27.58 15.05 -2.84
N LYS A 69 27.12 14.49 -3.96
CA LYS A 69 25.78 14.74 -4.50
C LYS A 69 24.88 13.54 -4.23
N ILE A 70 23.79 13.76 -3.50
CA ILE A 70 22.73 12.77 -3.34
C ILE A 70 21.85 12.87 -4.59
N HIS A 71 21.74 11.76 -5.31
CA HIS A 71 20.81 11.62 -6.42
C HIS A 71 19.54 10.92 -5.92
N GLU A 72 18.38 11.43 -6.31
CA GLU A 72 17.11 10.73 -6.03
C GLU A 72 17.10 9.39 -6.78
N PRO A 73 16.47 8.34 -6.19
CA PRO A 73 16.27 7.08 -6.90
C PRO A 73 15.53 7.34 -8.22
N CYS A 74 15.95 6.65 -9.28
CA CYS A 74 15.29 6.65 -10.58
C CYS A 74 13.95 5.90 -10.58
#